data_AF-A0A7H4N622-F1
#
_entry.id   AF-A0A7H4N622-F1
#
_cell.length_a   1.000
_cell.length_b   1.000
_cell.length_c   1.000
_cell.angle_alpha   90.00
_cell.angle_beta   90.00
_cell.angle_gamma   90.00
#
_symmetry.space_group_name_H-M   'P 1'
#
loop_
_entity.id
_entity.type
_entity.pdbx_description
1 polymer ?
#
loop_
_entity_poly.entity_id
_entity_poly.type
_entity_poly.pdbx_seq_one_letter_code
_entity_poly.pdbx_strand_id
1 'polypeptide(L)'
;MRVARIDARFDPTIYIAIGTANLLAIGGGSWMVIQGSLTLGQLTSFVMYLGLMIWPMLALAWMFNIVERGSAAYARIRTMLEEAPVVNDGSEPTPEGRGTLSVAVREFIYPQANKVSLEKVNFTLQPGQMLGDLRADRLRQEHHSGADSAPL
;
A
#
# COMPACT_ATOMS: atom_id res chain seq x y z
N MET A 1 10.68 2.89 9.22
CA MET A 1 12.02 2.67 9.83
C MET A 1 12.35 1.22 10.20
N ARG A 2 11.39 0.33 10.49
CA ARG A 2 11.68 -1.09 10.84
C ARG A 2 11.97 -1.98 9.62
N VAL A 3 11.33 -1.71 8.48
CA VAL A 3 11.50 -2.46 7.21
C VAL A 3 12.88 -2.23 6.58
N ALA A 4 13.35 -0.98 6.52
CA ALA A 4 14.69 -0.64 6.02
C ALA A 4 15.84 -1.27 6.83
N ARG A 5 15.61 -1.58 8.11
CA ARG A 5 16.62 -2.19 8.99
C ARG A 5 16.73 -3.72 8.80
N ILE A 6 15.71 -4.32 8.18
CA ILE A 6 15.67 -5.74 7.81
C ILE A 6 16.35 -5.92 6.45
N ASP A 7 16.03 -5.07 5.48
CA ASP A 7 16.71 -5.05 4.17
C ASP A 7 18.22 -4.83 4.32
N ALA A 8 18.64 -3.89 5.18
CA ALA A 8 20.05 -3.60 5.46
C ALA A 8 20.85 -4.74 6.12
N ARG A 9 20.19 -5.83 6.56
CA ARG A 9 20.84 -6.99 7.17
C ARG A 9 21.02 -8.17 6.22
N PHE A 10 20.25 -8.23 5.14
CA PHE A 10 20.35 -9.32 4.17
C PHE A 10 21.64 -9.21 3.36
N ASP A 11 21.97 -8.03 2.86
CA ASP A 11 23.20 -7.80 2.10
C ASP A 11 24.46 -8.23 2.86
N PRO A 12 24.72 -7.76 4.12
CA PRO A 12 25.91 -8.19 4.85
C PRO A 12 25.91 -9.68 5.19
N THR A 13 24.74 -10.28 5.42
CA THR A 13 24.65 -11.73 5.69
C THR A 13 25.00 -12.56 4.45
N ILE A 14 24.51 -12.15 3.28
CA ILE A 14 24.82 -12.78 1.98
C ILE A 14 26.32 -12.67 1.70
N TYR A 15 26.92 -11.50 1.89
CA TYR A 15 28.36 -11.33 1.68
C TYR A 15 29.21 -12.14 2.65
N ILE A 16 28.82 -12.26 3.93
CA ILE A 16 29.51 -13.13 4.89
C ILE A 16 29.40 -14.60 4.49
N ALA A 17 28.22 -15.04 4.04
CA ALA A 17 28.00 -16.41 3.58
C ALA A 17 28.85 -16.72 2.34
N ILE A 18 28.86 -15.82 1.35
CA ILE A 18 29.70 -15.92 0.15
C ILE A 18 31.19 -15.93 0.53
N GLY A 19 31.60 -15.01 1.41
CA GLY A 19 32.98 -14.93 1.88
C GLY A 19 33.44 -16.21 2.57
N THR A 20 32.59 -16.78 3.43
CA THR A 20 32.85 -18.05 4.11
C THR A 20 32.89 -19.22 3.12
N ALA A 21 31.98 -19.27 2.16
CA ALA A 21 31.96 -20.29 1.11
C ALA A 21 33.22 -20.23 0.24
N ASN A 22 33.66 -19.04 -0.18
CA ASN A 22 34.91 -18.87 -0.92
C ASN A 22 36.13 -19.20 -0.08
N LEU A 23 36.14 -18.85 1.20
CA LEU A 23 37.24 -19.15 2.10
C LEU A 23 37.38 -20.66 2.32
N LEU A 24 36.26 -21.38 2.44
CA LEU A 24 36.24 -22.85 2.47
C LEU A 24 36.64 -23.47 1.13
N ALA A 25 36.15 -22.93 0.01
CA ALA A 25 36.49 -23.41 -1.33
C ALA A 25 37.99 -23.27 -1.63
N ILE A 26 38.57 -22.11 -1.32
CA ILE A 26 39.99 -21.84 -1.50
C ILE A 26 40.81 -22.62 -0.48
N GLY A 27 40.47 -22.58 0.81
CA GLY A 27 41.22 -23.27 1.86
C GLY A 27 41.25 -24.79 1.66
N GLY A 28 40.08 -25.41 1.51
CA GLY A 28 39.97 -26.85 1.25
C GLY A 28 40.51 -27.25 -0.13
N GLY A 29 40.22 -26.45 -1.15
CA GLY A 29 40.71 -26.69 -2.50
C GLY A 29 42.24 -26.58 -2.61
N SER A 30 42.86 -25.60 -1.95
CA SER A 30 44.32 -25.47 -1.87
C SER A 30 44.97 -26.65 -1.15
N TRP A 31 44.36 -27.15 -0.07
CA TRP A 31 44.83 -28.37 0.60
C TRP A 31 44.81 -29.58 -0.36
N MET A 32 43.72 -29.74 -1.12
CA MET A 32 43.58 -30.81 -2.13
C MET A 32 44.60 -30.68 -3.27
N VAL A 33 44.98 -29.46 -3.64
CA VAL A 33 46.05 -29.20 -4.63
C VAL A 33 47.41 -29.64 -4.10
N ILE A 34 47.72 -29.36 -2.84
CA ILE A 34 49.00 -29.78 -2.21
C ILE A 34 49.09 -31.31 -2.11
N GLN A 35 47.97 -32.00 -1.89
CA GLN A 35 47.91 -33.47 -1.89
C GLN A 35 47.95 -34.09 -3.30
N GLY A 36 47.97 -33.29 -4.37
CA GLY A 36 47.99 -33.76 -5.76
C GLY A 36 46.66 -34.31 -6.28
N SER A 37 45.58 -34.19 -5.50
CA SER A 37 44.23 -34.64 -5.91
C SER A 37 43.52 -33.67 -6.86
N LEU A 38 43.94 -32.41 -6.88
CA LEU A 38 43.40 -31.34 -7.71
C LEU A 38 44.54 -30.54 -8.35
N THR A 39 44.34 -30.05 -9.56
CA THR A 39 45.27 -29.10 -10.20
C THR A 39 44.91 -27.66 -9.85
N LEU A 40 45.88 -26.75 -9.95
CA LEU A 40 45.64 -25.32 -9.76
C LEU A 40 44.58 -24.77 -10.74
N GLY A 41 44.56 -25.27 -11.97
CA GLY A 41 43.56 -24.92 -12.97
C GLY A 41 42.15 -25.34 -12.56
N GLN A 42 41.98 -26.59 -12.08
CA GLN A 42 40.69 -27.08 -11.58
C GLN A 42 40.18 -26.27 -10.39
N LEU A 43 41.06 -25.90 -9.45
CA LEU A 43 40.68 -25.03 -8.33
C LEU A 43 40.19 -23.66 -8.83
N THR A 44 40.90 -23.07 -9.79
CA THR A 44 40.56 -21.75 -10.34
C THR A 44 39.22 -21.80 -11.07
N SER A 45 39.00 -22.81 -11.92
CA SER A 45 37.72 -23.02 -12.60
C SER A 45 36.57 -23.24 -11.62
N PHE A 46 36.79 -24.00 -10.55
CA PHE A 46 35.79 -24.23 -9.51
C PHE A 46 35.37 -22.92 -8.83
N VAL A 47 36.32 -22.09 -8.42
CA VAL A 47 36.03 -20.77 -7.81
C VAL A 47 35.31 -19.84 -8.79
N MET A 48 35.70 -19.85 -10.06
CA MET A 48 34.99 -19.09 -11.11
C MET A 48 33.54 -19.55 -11.26
N TYR A 49 33.29 -20.85 -11.32
CA TYR A 49 31.93 -21.41 -11.43
C TYR A 49 31.08 -21.12 -10.20
N LEU A 50 31.66 -21.16 -9.00
CA LEU A 50 30.99 -20.70 -7.78
C LEU A 50 30.58 -19.23 -7.92
N GLY A 51 31.49 -18.36 -8.36
CA GLY A 51 31.19 -16.94 -8.59
C GLY A 51 30.05 -16.72 -9.59
N LEU A 52 30.05 -17.48 -10.68
CA LEU A 52 28.99 -17.45 -11.70
C LEU A 52 27.64 -17.91 -11.16
N MET A 53 27.59 -18.76 -10.13
CA MET A 53 26.35 -19.29 -9.55
C MET A 53 25.68 -18.33 -8.55
N ILE A 54 26.43 -17.39 -7.98
CA ILE A 54 25.92 -16.43 -6.98
C ILE A 54 24.77 -15.60 -7.57
N TRP A 55 24.96 -15.03 -8.76
CA TRP A 55 23.97 -14.20 -9.44
C TRP A 55 22.66 -14.97 -9.77
N PRO A 56 22.71 -16.14 -10.42
CA PRO A 56 21.54 -16.99 -10.65
C PRO A 56 20.76 -17.33 -9.37
N MET A 57 21.45 -17.68 -8.28
CA MET A 57 20.77 -17.99 -7.02
C MET A 57 20.06 -16.77 -6.43
N LEU A 58 20.69 -15.59 -6.47
CA LEU A 58 20.07 -14.35 -5.99
C LEU A 58 18.88 -13.95 -6.88
N ALA A 59 19.03 -14.06 -8.20
CA ALA A 59 17.96 -13.78 -9.16
C ALA A 59 16.75 -14.69 -8.93
N LEU A 60 16.97 -15.97 -8.64
CA LEU A 60 15.91 -16.91 -8.32
C LEU A 60 15.14 -16.49 -7.05
N ALA A 61 15.84 -16.05 -6.00
CA ALA A 61 15.21 -15.56 -4.77
C ALA A 61 14.34 -14.32 -5.04
N TRP A 62 14.82 -13.39 -5.87
CA TRP A 62 14.03 -12.23 -6.28
C TRP A 62 12.82 -12.61 -7.13
N MET A 63 12.96 -13.59 -8.03
CA MET A 63 11.85 -14.11 -8.82
C MET A 63 10.72 -14.64 -7.94
N PHE A 64 11.04 -15.46 -6.93
CA PHE A 64 10.05 -15.95 -5.98
C PHE A 64 9.33 -14.81 -5.25
N ASN A 65 10.07 -13.80 -4.80
CA ASN A 65 9.49 -12.64 -4.11
C ASN A 65 8.55 -11.82 -5.04
N ILE A 66 8.90 -11.70 -6.32
CA ILE A 66 8.01 -11.05 -7.32
C ILE A 66 6.73 -11.87 -7.52
N VAL A 67 6.82 -13.19 -7.65
CA VAL A 67 5.67 -14.07 -7.84
C VAL A 67 4.71 -14.01 -6.65
N GLU A 68 5.22 -14.08 -5.42
CA GLU A 68 4.40 -13.98 -4.21
C GLU A 68 3.65 -12.64 -4.13
N ARG A 69 4.33 -11.53 -4.40
CA ARG A 69 3.70 -10.20 -4.44
C ARG A 69 2.68 -10.07 -5.57
N GLY A 70 2.96 -10.63 -6.74
CA GLY A 70 2.07 -10.65 -7.90
C GLY A 70 0.78 -11.41 -7.62
N SER A 71 0.86 -12.56 -6.95
CA SER A 71 -0.30 -13.36 -6.56
C SER A 71 -1.24 -12.58 -5.63
N ALA A 72 -0.70 -11.89 -4.62
CA ALA A 72 -1.49 -11.06 -3.71
C ALA A 72 -2.18 -9.87 -4.43
N ALA A 73 -1.48 -9.23 -5.37
CA ALA A 73 -2.07 -8.17 -6.19
C ALA A 73 -3.20 -8.69 -7.09
N TYR A 74 -2.99 -9.84 -7.73
CA TYR A 74 -3.98 -10.50 -8.55
C TYR A 74 -5.24 -10.86 -7.75
N ALA A 75 -5.06 -11.41 -6.54
CA ALA A 75 -6.19 -11.74 -5.66
C ALA A 75 -7.06 -10.50 -5.35
N ARG A 76 -6.43 -9.36 -5.05
CA ARG A 76 -7.16 -8.09 -4.79
C ARG A 76 -7.93 -7.58 -6.00
N ILE A 77 -7.31 -7.64 -7.18
CA ILE A 77 -7.98 -7.24 -8.43
C ILE A 77 -9.20 -8.12 -8.68
N ARG A 78 -9.05 -9.44 -8.48
CA ARG A 78 -10.16 -10.38 -8.62
C ARG A 78 -11.30 -10.07 -7.65
N THR A 79 -11.01 -9.81 -6.38
CA THR A 79 -12.03 -9.40 -5.41
C THR A 79 -12.76 -8.13 -5.83
N MET A 80 -12.06 -7.13 -6.37
CA MET A 80 -12.72 -5.91 -6.86
C MET A 80 -13.58 -6.14 -8.10
N LEU A 81 -13.20 -7.07 -8.97
CA LEU A 81 -13.97 -7.39 -10.17
C LEU A 81 -15.21 -8.25 -9.87
N GLU A 82 -15.13 -9.08 -8.82
CA GLU A 82 -16.22 -9.93 -8.35
C GLU A 82 -17.23 -9.19 -7.45
N GLU A 83 -16.88 -7.99 -6.97
CA GLU A 83 -17.78 -7.17 -6.17
C GLU A 83 -18.99 -6.74 -7.01
N ALA A 84 -20.18 -7.21 -6.63
CA ALA A 84 -21.41 -6.89 -7.34
C ALA A 84 -21.71 -5.38 -7.26
N PRO A 85 -22.19 -4.76 -8.35
CA PRO A 85 -22.58 -3.34 -8.33
C PRO A 85 -23.66 -3.11 -7.27
N VAL A 86 -23.36 -2.21 -6.33
CA VAL A 86 -24.23 -1.91 -5.17
C VAL A 86 -25.45 -1.06 -5.56
N VAL A 87 -25.43 -0.47 -6.77
CA VAL A 87 -26.50 0.38 -7.28
C VAL A 87 -27.08 -0.26 -8.54
N ASN A 88 -28.34 -0.69 -8.46
CA ASN A 88 -29.11 -1.01 -9.65
C ASN A 88 -29.51 0.31 -10.32
N ASP A 89 -29.01 0.55 -11.54
CA ASP A 89 -29.54 1.63 -12.36
C ASP A 89 -31.04 1.40 -12.59
N GLY A 90 -31.85 2.40 -12.26
CA GLY A 90 -33.29 2.35 -12.46
C GLY A 90 -33.63 2.23 -13.95
N SER A 91 -34.63 1.42 -14.29
CA SER A 91 -35.11 1.24 -15.67
C SER A 91 -35.97 2.41 -16.20
N GLU A 92 -36.17 3.45 -15.40
CA GLU A 92 -37.06 4.56 -15.75
C GLU A 92 -36.29 5.68 -16.47
N PRO A 93 -36.73 6.10 -17.67
CA PRO A 93 -36.17 7.26 -18.33
C PRO A 93 -36.49 8.52 -17.50
N THR A 94 -35.46 9.31 -17.20
CA THR A 94 -35.63 10.60 -16.54
C THR A 94 -36.51 11.54 -17.39
N PRO A 95 -37.50 12.23 -16.80
CA PRO A 95 -38.34 13.18 -17.52
C PRO A 95 -37.51 14.32 -18.13
N GLU A 96 -37.82 14.72 -19.37
CA GLU A 96 -37.20 15.89 -19.98
C GLU A 96 -37.76 17.18 -19.38
N GLY A 97 -36.90 18.00 -18.75
CA GLY A 97 -37.25 19.33 -18.23
C GLY A 97 -36.62 19.65 -16.86
N ARG A 98 -36.73 20.91 -16.43
CA ARG A 98 -36.37 21.31 -15.05
C ARG A 98 -37.51 20.91 -14.11
N GLY A 99 -37.39 19.75 -13.48
CA GLY A 99 -38.33 19.28 -12.46
C GLY A 99 -38.18 20.01 -11.12
N THR A 100 -39.23 19.99 -10.31
CA THR A 100 -39.14 20.40 -8.90
C THR A 100 -38.54 19.23 -8.12
N LEU A 101 -37.43 19.46 -7.42
CA LEU A 101 -36.79 18.43 -6.61
C LEU A 101 -37.32 18.51 -5.17
N SER A 102 -38.13 17.54 -4.78
CA SER A 102 -38.59 17.38 -3.39
C SER A 102 -37.74 16.32 -2.70
N VAL A 103 -36.97 16.72 -1.69
CA VAL A 103 -36.15 15.82 -0.88
C VAL A 103 -36.77 15.73 0.50
N ALA A 104 -37.12 14.50 0.91
CA ALA A 104 -37.67 14.20 2.23
C ALA A 104 -36.89 13.04 2.86
N VAL A 105 -35.77 13.35 3.51
CA VAL A 105 -34.92 12.36 4.20
C VAL A 105 -35.27 12.39 5.69
N ARG A 106 -35.85 11.31 6.20
CA ARG A 106 -36.23 11.20 7.62
C ARG A 106 -35.01 10.98 8.51
N GLU A 107 -34.18 10.00 8.15
CA GLU A 107 -32.99 9.63 8.89
C GLU A 107 -32.01 8.97 7.92
N PHE A 108 -30.75 9.39 7.92
CA PHE A 108 -29.69 8.78 7.12
C PHE A 108 -28.46 8.52 7.99
N ILE A 109 -27.99 7.28 7.95
CA ILE A 109 -26.84 6.78 8.70
C ILE A 109 -25.87 6.17 7.68
N TYR A 110 -24.61 6.60 7.70
CA TYR A 110 -23.59 5.94 6.88
C TYR A 110 -23.34 4.52 7.36
N PRO A 111 -23.06 3.53 6.48
CA PRO A 111 -22.91 2.13 6.86
C PRO A 111 -21.83 1.84 7.93
N GLN A 112 -20.88 2.76 8.12
CA GLN A 112 -19.81 2.65 9.13
C GLN A 112 -19.92 3.65 10.28
N ALA A 113 -21.00 4.44 10.33
CA ALA A 113 -21.23 5.42 11.38
C ALA A 113 -22.26 4.91 12.39
N ASN A 114 -21.96 5.06 13.68
CA ASN A 114 -22.88 4.74 14.77
C ASN A 114 -23.77 5.93 15.17
N LYS A 115 -23.71 7.03 14.40
CA LYS A 115 -24.42 8.28 14.65
C LYS A 115 -25.15 8.72 13.39
N VAL A 116 -26.39 9.16 13.58
CA VAL A 116 -27.24 9.76 12.55
C VAL A 116 -26.53 10.95 11.92
N SER A 117 -26.42 10.93 10.59
CA SER A 117 -25.71 11.96 9.81
C SER A 117 -26.67 12.99 9.23
N LEU A 118 -27.88 12.60 8.82
CA LEU A 118 -28.95 13.51 8.45
C LEU A 118 -30.22 13.11 9.21
N GLU A 119 -30.86 14.07 9.88
CA GLU A 119 -32.13 13.86 10.57
C GLU A 119 -33.12 14.92 10.07
N LYS A 120 -34.30 14.48 9.61
CA LYS A 120 -35.46 15.33 9.22
C LYS A 120 -35.13 16.43 8.19
N VAL A 121 -34.40 16.10 7.13
CA VAL A 121 -34.11 17.03 6.03
C VAL A 121 -35.28 17.02 5.04
N ASN A 122 -36.07 18.09 5.05
CA ASN A 122 -37.16 18.30 4.10
C ASN A 122 -36.96 19.64 3.39
N PHE A 123 -36.73 19.62 2.09
CA PHE A 123 -36.69 20.84 1.28
C PHE A 123 -37.22 20.57 -0.14
N THR A 124 -37.78 21.62 -0.73
CA THR A 124 -38.27 21.59 -2.11
C THR A 124 -37.53 22.67 -2.89
N LEU A 125 -36.76 22.25 -3.88
CA LEU A 125 -36.01 23.13 -4.78
C LEU A 125 -36.81 23.35 -6.06
N GLN A 126 -37.13 24.60 -6.35
CA GLN A 126 -37.72 24.98 -7.63
C GLN A 126 -36.64 25.18 -8.71
N PRO A 127 -37.00 25.01 -10.00
CA PRO A 127 -36.11 25.29 -11.12
C PRO A 127 -35.42 26.66 -11.04
N GLY A 128 -34.09 26.67 -10.95
CA GLY A 128 -33.28 27.90 -10.92
C GLY A 128 -32.94 28.44 -9.52
N GLN A 129 -33.35 27.77 -8.44
CA GLN A 129 -32.89 28.08 -7.08
C GLN A 129 -31.56 27.37 -6.79
N MET A 130 -30.60 28.10 -6.20
CA MET A 130 -29.31 27.57 -5.75
C MET A 130 -29.36 27.32 -4.25
N LEU A 131 -29.11 26.08 -3.82
CA LEU A 131 -28.94 25.75 -2.40
C LEU A 131 -27.50 26.06 -1.98
N GLY A 132 -27.31 26.97 -1.05
CA GLY A 132 -26.02 27.23 -0.40
C GLY A 132 -25.92 26.46 0.90
N ASP A 133 -24.92 25.58 1.03
CA ASP A 133 -24.58 24.96 2.31
C ASP A 133 -23.83 25.97 3.18
N LEU A 134 -24.47 26.42 4.26
CA LEU A 134 -23.86 27.30 5.26
C LEU A 134 -23.37 26.45 6.43
N ARG A 135 -22.08 26.13 6.41
CA ARG A 135 -21.39 25.40 7.47
C ARG A 135 -21.41 26.22 8.77
N ALA A 136 -22.06 25.70 9.81
CA ALA A 136 -22.25 26.38 11.10
C ALA A 136 -21.03 26.32 12.04
N ASP A 137 -19.83 26.03 11.54
CA ASP A 137 -18.61 25.85 12.35
C ASP A 137 -17.92 27.17 12.75
N ARG A 138 -18.37 28.31 12.25
CA ARG A 138 -17.68 29.60 12.42
C ARG A 138 -18.14 30.49 13.59
N LEU A 139 -19.14 30.10 14.39
CA LEU A 139 -19.73 30.99 15.42
C LEU A 139 -19.19 30.83 16.86
N ARG A 140 -18.05 30.14 17.07
CA ARG A 140 -17.53 29.91 18.44
C ARG A 140 -16.22 30.62 18.79
N GLN A 141 -15.60 31.38 17.89
CA GLN A 141 -14.30 32.03 18.17
C GLN A 141 -14.37 33.51 18.57
N GLU A 142 -15.51 34.20 18.49
CA GLU A 142 -15.56 35.65 18.77
C GLU A 142 -15.81 36.03 20.23
N HIS A 143 -16.15 35.09 21.12
CA HIS A 143 -16.52 35.43 22.50
C HIS A 143 -15.38 35.48 23.55
N HIS A 144 -14.12 35.30 23.17
CA HIS A 144 -12.98 35.32 24.11
C HIS A 144 -12.02 36.50 24.00
N SER A 145 -12.26 37.49 23.13
CA SER A 145 -11.36 38.65 22.95
C SER A 145 -11.97 39.97 23.42
N GLY A 146 -12.54 40.00 24.64
CA GLY A 146 -13.18 41.20 25.19
C GLY A 146 -13.22 41.24 26.70
N ALA A 147 -12.10 40.97 27.37
CA ALA A 147 -11.99 41.17 28.82
C ALA A 147 -10.52 41.33 29.26
N ASP A 148 -9.80 42.32 28.70
CA ASP A 148 -8.61 42.85 29.39
C ASP A 148 -8.23 44.24 28.85
N SER A 149 -8.79 45.30 29.45
CA SER A 149 -8.17 46.65 29.46
C SER A 149 -8.99 47.64 30.29
N ALA A 150 -8.75 47.67 31.61
CA ALA A 150 -8.71 48.88 32.46
C ALA A 150 -8.36 48.45 33.90
N PRO A 151 -7.33 49.06 34.52
CA PRO A 151 -7.66 50.22 35.36
C PRO A 151 -6.60 51.34 35.35
N LEU A 152 -7.07 52.59 35.36
CA LEU A 152 -6.52 53.71 36.13
C LEU A 152 -7.69 54.54 36.63
#